data_AF-A0A526TBL1-F1
#
_entry.id   AF-A0A526TBL1-F1
#
_cell.length_a   1.000
_cell.length_b   1.000
_cell.length_c   1.000
_cell.angle_alpha   90.00
_cell.angle_beta   90.00
_cell.angle_gamma   90.00
#
_symmetry.space_group_name_H-M   'P 1'
#
loop_
_entity.id
_entity.type
_entity.pdbx_description
1 polymer ?
#
loop_
_entity_poly.entity_id
_entity_poly.type
_entity_poly.pdbx_seq_one_letter_code
_entity_poly.pdbx_strand_id
1 'polypeptide(L)'
;VVWRKTNPMPNFRGRRFQNAHETMIWATRDQKGKGYTFNYEAMKASNDDIQMRSDWLFPICTGGERLKNDNGDKLHPTQKPEALLARIMMAS
;
A
#
# COMPACT_ATOMS: atom_id res chain seq x y z
N VAL A 1 3.71 7.12 5.17
CA VAL A 1 2.35 6.57 4.91
C VAL A 1 2.25 5.18 5.52
N VAL A 2 1.19 4.90 6.26
CA VAL A 2 0.94 3.58 6.86
C VAL A 2 -0.06 2.82 6.00
N TRP A 3 0.36 1.72 5.40
CA TRP A 3 -0.55 0.79 4.76
C TRP A 3 -1.09 -0.19 5.80
N ARG A 4 -2.36 -0.05 6.16
CA ARG A 4 -3.12 -0.94 7.03
C ARG A 4 -3.70 -2.10 6.21
N LYS A 5 -3.36 -3.33 6.61
CA LYS A 5 -3.81 -4.56 5.96
C LYS A 5 -5.22 -4.89 6.46
N THR A 6 -6.19 -5.06 5.56
CA THR A 6 -7.56 -5.48 5.94
C THR A 6 -7.64 -6.96 6.31
N ASN A 7 -6.80 -7.79 5.70
CA ASN A 7 -6.73 -9.24 5.87
C ASN A 7 -5.30 -9.72 6.25
N PRO A 8 -4.72 -9.22 7.36
CA PRO A 8 -3.37 -9.63 7.76
C PRO A 8 -3.32 -11.09 8.18
N MET A 9 -2.20 -11.76 7.92
CA MET A 9 -1.99 -13.14 8.38
C MET A 9 -2.06 -13.19 9.92
N PRO A 10 -2.82 -14.13 10.52
CA PRO A 10 -2.87 -14.29 11.97
C PRO A 10 -1.49 -14.59 12.57
N ASN A 11 -1.27 -14.16 13.80
CA ASN A 11 -0.10 -14.55 14.57
C ASN A 11 -0.43 -15.77 15.45
N PHE A 12 0.05 -16.94 15.05
CA PHE A 12 -0.28 -18.20 15.72
C PHE A 12 0.49 -18.46 17.02
N ARG A 13 1.63 -17.79 17.24
CA ARG A 13 2.49 -18.08 18.42
C ARG A 13 2.14 -17.23 19.64
N GLY A 14 1.29 -16.21 19.50
CA GLY A 14 0.81 -15.39 20.62
C GLY A 14 1.86 -14.56 21.37
N ARG A 15 3.09 -14.43 20.85
CA ARG A 15 4.20 -13.74 21.56
C ARG A 15 4.39 -12.27 21.19
N ARG A 16 3.64 -11.76 20.22
CA ARG A 16 3.74 -10.39 19.70
C ARG A 16 2.43 -9.98 19.05
N PHE A 17 2.22 -8.68 18.88
CA PHE A 17 1.11 -8.15 18.11
C PHE A 17 1.12 -8.67 16.66
N GLN A 18 -0.05 -8.71 16.04
CA GLN A 18 -0.18 -9.09 14.64
C GLN A 18 0.46 -8.04 13.74
N ASN A 19 1.23 -8.48 12.73
CA ASN A 19 1.79 -7.57 11.73
C ASN A 19 0.70 -7.15 10.73
N ALA A 20 -0.10 -6.16 11.14
CA ALA A 20 -1.28 -5.67 10.42
C ALA A 20 -1.04 -4.40 9.60
N HIS A 21 0.20 -3.92 9.49
CA HIS A 21 0.52 -2.77 8.65
C HIS A 21 1.95 -2.82 8.09
N GLU A 22 2.23 -2.01 7.08
CA GLU A 22 3.56 -1.70 6.57
C GLU A 22 3.72 -0.19 6.43
N THR A 23 4.96 0.30 6.50
CA THR A 23 5.28 1.73 6.44
C THR A 23 5.99 2.05 5.12
N MET A 24 5.52 3.10 4.45
CA MET A 24 6.14 3.67 3.26
C MET A 24 6.65 5.08 3.57
N ILE A 25 7.81 5.41 3.01
CA ILE A 25 8.40 6.74 3.09
C ILE A 25 8.10 7.45 1.77
N TRP A 26 7.55 8.65 1.87
CA TRP A 26 7.41 9.57 0.74
C TRP A 26 8.40 10.70 0.97
N ALA A 27 9.38 10.82 0.08
CA ALA A 27 10.42 11.83 0.17
C ALA A 27 10.71 12.43 -1.20
N THR A 28 11.15 13.68 -1.21
CA THR A 28 11.78 14.33 -2.37
C THR A 28 13.26 13.96 -2.42
N ARG A 29 13.89 14.14 -3.59
CA ARG A 29 15.33 13.87 -3.77
C ARG A 29 16.20 14.71 -2.84
N ASP A 30 15.89 16.00 -2.72
CA ASP A 30 16.68 16.97 -1.96
C ASP A 30 15.84 17.63 -0.86
N GLN A 31 16.50 18.02 0.23
CA GLN A 31 15.88 18.74 1.36
C GLN A 31 15.24 20.05 0.93
N LYS A 32 15.82 20.72 -0.08
CA LYS A 32 15.31 21.98 -0.65
C LYS A 32 14.45 21.75 -1.90
N GLY A 33 14.16 20.49 -2.25
CA GLY A 33 13.36 20.13 -3.42
C GLY A 33 11.95 20.71 -3.29
N LYS A 34 11.60 21.64 -4.19
CA LYS A 34 10.26 22.23 -4.32
C LYS A 34 9.59 21.68 -5.58
N GLY A 35 8.25 21.75 -5.62
CA GLY A 35 7.49 21.40 -6.83
C GLY A 35 7.51 19.92 -7.17
N TYR A 36 7.62 19.04 -6.18
CA TYR A 36 7.31 17.63 -6.40
C TYR A 36 5.84 17.49 -6.78
N THR A 37 5.54 16.55 -7.66
CA THR A 37 4.16 16.29 -8.05
C THR A 37 3.39 15.75 -6.86
N PHE A 38 2.24 16.37 -6.60
CA PHE A 38 1.28 15.90 -5.62
C PHE A 38 -0.12 16.25 -6.10
N ASN A 39 -0.83 15.26 -6.66
CA ASN A 39 -2.15 15.48 -7.26
C ASN A 39 -3.24 15.58 -6.18
N TYR A 40 -3.19 16.66 -5.38
CA TYR A 40 -4.04 16.85 -4.21
C TYR A 40 -5.54 16.75 -4.55
N GLU A 41 -5.99 17.42 -5.61
CA GLU A 41 -7.40 17.42 -6.00
C GLU A 41 -7.87 16.02 -6.43
N ALA A 42 -7.04 15.28 -7.16
CA ALA A 42 -7.35 13.89 -7.53
C ALA A 42 -7.45 12.99 -6.29
N MET A 43 -6.53 13.16 -5.33
CA MET A 43 -6.54 12.40 -4.08
C MET A 43 -7.74 12.73 -3.20
N LYS A 44 -8.15 13.99 -3.15
CA LYS A 44 -9.35 14.45 -2.43
C LYS A 44 -10.62 13.90 -3.08
N ALA A 45 -10.75 14.00 -4.39
CA ALA A 45 -11.88 13.46 -5.14
C ALA A 45 -12.00 11.92 -4.97
N SER A 46 -10.87 11.20 -4.93
CA SER A 46 -10.85 9.74 -4.71
C SER A 46 -11.24 9.30 -3.29
N ASN A 47 -11.44 10.26 -2.38
CA ASN A 47 -11.70 10.05 -0.97
C ASN A 47 -12.94 10.86 -0.53
N ASP A 48 -14.00 10.81 -1.33
CA ASP A 48 -15.30 11.43 -1.06
C ASP A 48 -15.21 12.94 -0.80
N ASP A 49 -14.38 13.63 -1.59
CA ASP A 49 -14.07 15.06 -1.46
C ASP A 49 -13.45 15.47 -0.10
N ILE A 50 -12.92 14.49 0.65
CA ILE A 50 -12.20 14.68 1.91
C ILE A 50 -10.71 14.49 1.66
N GLN A 51 -9.89 15.30 2.34
CA GLN A 51 -8.43 15.16 2.26
C GLN A 51 -7.97 13.74 2.61
N MET A 52 -7.23 13.12 1.69
CA MET A 52 -6.64 11.81 1.89
C MET A 52 -5.69 11.82 3.10
N ARG A 53 -5.85 10.84 3.98
CA ARG A 53 -4.99 10.69 5.16
C ARG A 53 -3.72 9.89 4.86
N SER A 54 -2.82 9.87 5.83
CA SER A 54 -1.58 9.10 5.77
C SER A 54 -1.75 7.61 6.12
N ASP A 55 -2.94 7.18 6.53
CA ASP A 55 -3.30 5.78 6.78
C ASP A 55 -4.19 5.23 5.66
N TRP A 56 -3.68 4.25 4.92
CA TRP A 56 -4.36 3.67 3.77
C TRP A 56 -4.79 2.25 4.08
N LEU A 57 -6.08 1.95 3.88
CA LEU A 57 -6.67 0.64 4.14
C LEU A 57 -6.77 -0.16 2.84
N PHE A 58 -5.99 -1.23 2.71
CA PHE A 58 -6.00 -2.12 1.55
C PHE A 58 -5.76 -3.59 1.94
N PRO A 59 -6.31 -4.56 1.19
CA PRO A 59 -5.97 -5.97 1.39
C PRO A 59 -4.54 -6.28 0.94
N ILE A 60 -4.01 -7.41 1.42
CA ILE A 60 -2.79 -8.00 0.87
C ILE A 60 -3.05 -8.61 -0.52
N CYS A 61 -2.01 -8.72 -1.34
CA CYS A 61 -2.10 -9.33 -2.68
C CYS A 61 -2.49 -10.81 -2.58
N THR A 62 -3.68 -11.15 -3.09
CA THR A 62 -4.33 -12.46 -3.02
C THR A 62 -5.20 -12.69 -4.26
N GLY A 63 -5.77 -13.89 -4.41
CA GLY A 63 -6.67 -14.20 -5.53
C GLY A 63 -5.94 -14.22 -6.88
N GLY A 64 -6.64 -13.78 -7.94
CA GLY A 64 -6.12 -13.78 -9.31
C GLY A 64 -4.97 -12.80 -9.54
N GLU A 65 -4.87 -11.74 -8.72
CA GLU A 65 -3.76 -10.79 -8.74
C GLU A 65 -2.44 -11.46 -8.30
N ARG A 66 -2.53 -12.49 -7.45
CA ARG A 66 -1.36 -13.17 -6.91
C ARG A 66 -0.76 -14.09 -7.95
N LEU A 67 0.39 -13.71 -8.49
CA LEU A 67 1.06 -14.46 -9.54
C LEU A 67 1.48 -15.85 -9.05
N LYS A 68 1.27 -16.83 -9.92
CA LYS A 68 1.65 -18.23 -9.70
C LYS A 68 2.54 -18.72 -10.85
N ASN A 69 3.42 -19.66 -10.54
CA ASN A 69 4.18 -20.39 -11.57
C ASN A 69 3.33 -21.52 -12.18
N ASP A 70 3.91 -22.25 -13.14
CA ASP A 70 3.25 -23.35 -13.84
C ASP A 70 2.85 -24.50 -12.90
N ASN A 71 3.51 -24.64 -11.75
CA ASN A 71 3.18 -25.62 -10.71
C ASN A 71 2.08 -25.14 -9.74
N GLY A 72 1.57 -23.91 -9.91
CA GLY A 72 0.55 -23.31 -9.05
C GLY A 72 1.08 -22.68 -7.76
N ASP A 73 2.39 -22.65 -7.55
CA ASP A 73 3.03 -22.03 -6.39
C ASP A 73 3.10 -20.52 -6.54
N LYS A 74 3.13 -19.82 -5.41
CA LYS A 74 3.31 -18.36 -5.38
C LYS A 74 4.63 -17.98 -6.04
N LEU A 75 4.58 -17.17 -7.09
CA LEU A 75 5.76 -16.76 -7.85
C LEU A 75 6.71 -15.90 -7.01
N HIS A 76 6.17 -14.98 -6.20
CA HIS A 76 6.95 -14.11 -5.35
C HIS A 76 6.40 -14.07 -3.91
N PRO A 77 7.26 -14.17 -2.87
CA PRO A 77 6.81 -14.22 -1.49
C PRO A 77 6.20 -12.89 -1.01
N THR A 78 6.69 -11.76 -1.51
CA THR A 78 6.36 -10.41 -0.99
C THR A 78 5.69 -9.49 -2.03
N GLN A 79 5.03 -10.06 -3.04
CA GLN A 79 4.22 -9.32 -4.02
C GLN A 79 3.26 -8.35 -3.31
N LYS A 80 3.23 -7.10 -3.78
CA LYS A 80 2.42 -6.00 -3.23
C LYS A 80 1.11 -5.88 -4.01
N PRO A 81 0.02 -5.42 -3.37
CA PRO A 81 -1.27 -5.24 -4.05
C PRO A 81 -1.20 -4.11 -5.07
N GLU A 82 -1.76 -4.32 -6.26
CA GLU A 82 -1.80 -3.32 -7.34
C GLU A 82 -2.47 -2.02 -6.90
N ALA A 83 -3.54 -2.09 -6.10
CA ALA A 83 -4.24 -0.93 -5.56
C ALA A 83 -3.33 0.02 -4.76
N LEU A 84 -2.31 -0.51 -4.08
CA LEU A 84 -1.34 0.30 -3.35
C LEU A 84 -0.45 1.09 -4.32
N LEU A 85 0.04 0.45 -5.38
CA LEU A 85 0.85 1.10 -6.41
C LEU A 85 0.03 2.10 -7.23
N ALA A 86 -1.21 1.75 -7.58
CA ALA A 86 -2.13 2.65 -8.27
C ALA A 86 -2.33 3.94 -7.47
N ARG A 87 -2.52 3.85 -6.15
CA ARG A 87 -2.64 5.03 -5.28
C ARG A 87 -1.36 5.87 -5.24
N ILE A 88 -0.18 5.23 -5.21
CA ILE A 88 1.10 5.94 -5.25
C ILE A 88 1.23 6.72 -6.57
N MET A 89 0.92 6.08 -7.70
CA MET A 89 1.01 6.70 -9.03
C MET A 89 -0.01 7.83 -9.21
N MET A 90 -1.26 7.64 -8.77
CA MET A 90 -2.28 8.70 -8.83
C MET A 90 -1.90 9.93 -8.00
N ALA A 91 -1.21 9.72 -6.88
CA ALA A 91 -0.84 10.81 -5.98
C ALA A 91 0.42 11.57 -6.45
N SER A 92 1.20 11.03 -7.39
CA SER A 92 2.53 11.52 -7.81
C SER A 92 2.58 12.01 -9.26
#